data_AF-A0A523GL13-F1
#
_entry.id   AF-A0A523GL13-F1
#
_cell.length_a   1.000
_cell.length_b   1.000
_cell.length_c   1.000
_cell.angle_alpha   90.00
_cell.angle_beta   90.00
_cell.angle_gamma   90.00
#
_symmetry.space_group_name_H-M   'P 1'
#
loop_
_entity.id
_entity.type
_entity.pdbx_description
1 polymer ?
#
loop_
_entity_poly.entity_id
_entity_poly.type
_entity_poly.pdbx_seq_one_letter_code
_entity_poly.pdbx_strand_id
1 'polypeptide(L)'
;MIISERLEHYEKLMRLDKPIGILLLLWPTLWGLWLAADGTPNLAIVWVFVLGTVLMRSAGCVINDYADRNFDPHVERTKDRPLATGVVSTKEALLLAAGLSFCAFLLILSLNRLTIVLSVCALFLAASYPFTKRFFVIPQAYLGIAFSFGIPMAFAAQTNELPIVVWLLMTANLFWVVAYDTEYAMVDKADDLKIGIKTSAISFGRLDVAGTMLCHIIFLGIMISVGQIQKLGVIYYVGLGAALGLIMYQYHLIHDRMPERCFKAFLHNNWVGATVFICIVLDYLIETTF
;
A
#
# COMPACT_ATOMS: atom_id res chain seq x y z
N MET A 1 -14.93 13.13 28.22
CA MET A 1 -14.94 12.90 26.77
C MET A 1 -16.24 12.19 26.43
N ILE A 2 -17.07 12.79 25.60
CA ILE A 2 -18.34 12.20 25.13
C ILE A 2 -17.99 11.07 24.14
N ILE A 3 -18.90 10.10 23.95
CA ILE A 3 -18.67 8.96 23.04
C ILE A 3 -18.30 9.42 21.62
N SER A 4 -18.91 10.51 21.12
CA SER A 4 -18.61 11.09 19.81
C SER A 4 -17.14 11.52 19.67
N GLU A 5 -16.62 12.27 20.65
CA GLU A 5 -15.23 12.72 20.68
C GLU A 5 -14.25 11.53 20.70
N ARG A 6 -14.59 10.45 21.41
CA ARG A 6 -13.78 9.22 21.42
C ARG A 6 -13.76 8.53 20.06
N LEU A 7 -14.89 8.50 19.35
CA LEU A 7 -14.97 7.92 18.01
C LEU A 7 -14.11 8.71 17.00
N GLU A 8 -14.10 10.04 17.08
CA GLU A 8 -13.23 10.87 16.24
C GLU A 8 -11.74 10.56 16.46
N HIS A 9 -11.33 10.33 17.71
CA HIS A 9 -9.94 9.95 18.00
C HIS A 9 -9.59 8.56 17.46
N TYR A 10 -10.52 7.59 17.52
CA TYR A 10 -10.30 6.27 16.92
C TYR A 10 -10.30 6.31 15.39
N GLU A 11 -11.16 7.13 14.78
CA GLU A 11 -11.17 7.35 13.33
C GLU A 11 -9.82 7.88 12.84
N LYS A 12 -9.29 8.91 13.52
CA LYS A 12 -7.96 9.48 13.23
C LYS A 12 -6.84 8.46 13.43
N LEU A 13 -6.93 7.63 14.48
CA LEU A 13 -5.93 6.58 14.75
C LEU A 13 -5.95 5.48 13.68
N MET A 14 -7.13 5.14 13.18
CA MET A 14 -7.32 4.20 12.07
C MET A 14 -6.96 4.82 10.71
N ARG A 15 -6.84 6.14 10.63
CA ARG A 15 -6.65 6.95 9.41
C ARG A 15 -7.80 6.81 8.41
N LEU A 16 -9.04 6.65 8.89
CA LEU A 16 -10.21 6.61 8.01
C LEU A 16 -10.49 7.97 7.35
N ASP A 17 -10.07 9.06 7.99
CA ASP A 17 -10.09 10.43 7.45
C ASP A 17 -9.13 10.64 6.27
N LYS A 18 -8.12 9.75 6.12
CA LYS A 18 -7.05 9.83 5.10
C LYS A 18 -6.93 8.51 4.32
N PRO A 19 -7.87 8.21 3.41
CA PRO A 19 -8.03 6.89 2.81
C PRO A 19 -6.95 6.50 1.80
N ILE A 20 -6.02 7.40 1.45
CA ILE A 20 -4.99 7.13 0.44
C ILE A 20 -4.21 5.84 0.72
N GLY A 21 -3.88 5.58 1.98
CA GLY A 21 -3.17 4.35 2.37
C GLY A 21 -3.98 3.08 2.18
N ILE A 22 -5.32 3.17 2.27
CA ILE A 22 -6.23 2.04 1.98
C ILE A 22 -6.22 1.81 0.46
N LEU A 23 -6.36 2.86 -0.34
CA LEU A 23 -6.41 2.75 -1.80
C LEU A 23 -5.10 2.22 -2.39
N LEU A 24 -3.95 2.70 -1.92
CA LEU A 24 -2.63 2.23 -2.37
C LEU A 24 -2.36 0.76 -2.00
N LEU A 25 -2.99 0.24 -0.94
CA LEU A 25 -2.97 -1.19 -0.61
C LEU A 25 -4.00 -1.99 -1.43
N LEU A 26 -5.13 -1.36 -1.75
CA LEU A 26 -6.25 -2.00 -2.43
C LEU A 26 -6.00 -2.21 -3.92
N TRP A 27 -5.45 -1.24 -4.65
CA TRP A 27 -5.20 -1.35 -6.09
C TRP A 27 -4.42 -2.61 -6.49
N PRO A 28 -3.24 -2.92 -5.91
CA PRO A 28 -2.51 -4.13 -6.28
C PRO A 28 -3.26 -5.41 -5.91
N THR A 29 -4.03 -5.39 -4.82
CA THR A 29 -4.91 -6.50 -4.43
C THR A 29 -5.99 -6.73 -5.50
N LEU A 30 -6.60 -5.65 -6.00
CA LEU A 30 -7.60 -5.71 -7.06
C LEU A 30 -7.01 -6.13 -8.41
N TRP A 31 -5.79 -5.69 -8.76
CA TRP A 31 -5.08 -6.22 -9.93
C TRP A 31 -4.93 -7.73 -9.83
N GLY A 32 -4.49 -8.22 -8.66
CA GLY A 32 -4.35 -9.65 -8.39
C GLY A 32 -5.67 -10.40 -8.52
N LEU A 33 -6.75 -9.88 -7.95
CA LEU A 33 -8.07 -10.51 -8.02
C LEU A 33 -8.61 -10.65 -9.44
N TRP A 34 -8.46 -9.62 -10.28
CA TRP A 34 -8.94 -9.66 -11.66
C TRP A 34 -8.08 -10.56 -12.54
N LEU A 35 -6.75 -10.46 -12.41
CA LEU A 35 -5.81 -11.29 -13.18
C LEU A 35 -5.87 -12.77 -12.77
N ALA A 36 -6.20 -13.07 -11.51
CA ALA A 36 -6.33 -14.46 -11.05
C ALA A 36 -7.62 -15.13 -11.50
N ALA A 37 -8.64 -14.35 -11.87
CA ALA A 37 -9.96 -14.85 -12.23
C ALA A 37 -10.30 -14.61 -13.71
N ASP A 38 -9.28 -14.34 -14.54
CA ASP A 38 -9.43 -14.03 -15.96
C ASP A 38 -10.56 -13.01 -16.22
N GLY A 39 -10.60 -11.95 -15.40
CA GLY A 39 -11.60 -10.88 -15.50
C GLY A 39 -12.96 -11.14 -14.83
N THR A 40 -13.20 -12.35 -14.30
CA THR A 40 -14.49 -12.76 -13.71
C THR A 40 -14.39 -13.17 -12.24
N PRO A 41 -13.89 -12.29 -11.35
CA PRO A 41 -13.69 -12.65 -9.95
C PRO A 41 -15.01 -12.92 -9.22
N ASN A 42 -15.01 -13.93 -8.34
CA ASN A 42 -16.11 -14.14 -7.40
C ASN A 42 -16.32 -12.89 -6.53
N LEU A 43 -17.50 -12.28 -6.62
CA LEU A 43 -17.82 -11.03 -5.92
C LEU A 43 -17.73 -11.14 -4.39
N ALA A 44 -18.02 -12.32 -3.81
CA ALA A 44 -17.86 -12.54 -2.38
C ALA A 44 -16.38 -12.44 -1.97
N ILE A 45 -15.47 -13.00 -2.79
CA ILE A 45 -14.03 -12.89 -2.59
C ILE A 45 -13.59 -11.43 -2.73
N VAL A 46 -14.08 -10.70 -3.75
CA VAL A 46 -13.78 -9.26 -3.90
C VAL A 46 -14.15 -8.48 -2.65
N TRP A 47 -15.36 -8.69 -2.10
CA TRP A 47 -15.78 -8.02 -0.87
C TRP A 47 -14.95 -8.39 0.35
N VAL A 48 -14.57 -9.67 0.50
CA VAL A 48 -13.66 -10.12 1.57
C VAL A 48 -12.33 -9.35 1.52
N PHE A 49 -11.74 -9.19 0.33
CA PHE A 49 -10.47 -8.47 0.18
C PHE A 49 -10.59 -6.96 0.32
N VAL A 50 -11.68 -6.35 -0.18
CA VAL A 50 -11.94 -4.90 -0.01
C VAL A 50 -12.10 -4.56 1.48
N LEU A 51 -12.98 -5.27 2.18
CA LEU A 51 -13.22 -5.05 3.61
C LEU A 51 -11.99 -5.42 4.44
N GLY A 52 -11.34 -6.55 4.12
CA GLY A 52 -10.11 -6.97 4.76
C GLY A 52 -8.99 -5.95 4.61
N THR A 53 -8.86 -5.30 3.44
CA THR A 53 -7.88 -4.24 3.20
C THR A 53 -8.15 -3.02 4.07
N VAL A 54 -9.40 -2.57 4.16
CA VAL A 54 -9.78 -1.44 5.04
C VAL A 54 -9.42 -1.75 6.50
N LEU A 55 -9.80 -2.94 6.99
CA LEU A 55 -9.56 -3.38 8.36
C LEU A 55 -8.05 -3.51 8.66
N MET A 56 -7.30 -4.21 7.80
CA MET A 56 -5.88 -4.45 8.01
C MET A 56 -5.03 -3.21 7.81
N ARG A 57 -5.41 -2.30 6.91
CA ARG A 57 -4.74 -1.01 6.80
C ARG A 57 -4.94 -0.19 8.06
N SER A 58 -6.17 -0.17 8.59
CA SER A 58 -6.52 0.51 9.84
C SER A 58 -5.79 -0.09 11.04
N ALA A 59 -5.69 -1.42 11.14
CA ALA A 59 -4.91 -2.07 12.18
C ALA A 59 -3.42 -1.73 12.07
N GLY A 60 -2.86 -1.75 10.86
CA GLY A 60 -1.48 -1.35 10.59
C GLY A 60 -1.20 0.12 10.95
N CYS A 61 -2.15 1.02 10.70
CA CYS A 61 -2.10 2.41 11.16
C CYS A 61 -1.93 2.51 12.67
N VAL A 62 -2.78 1.80 13.41
CA VAL A 62 -2.82 1.81 14.88
C VAL A 62 -1.52 1.24 15.44
N ILE A 63 -1.02 0.12 14.88
CA ILE A 63 0.24 -0.49 15.30
C ILE A 63 1.45 0.38 14.96
N ASN A 64 1.43 1.08 13.82
CA ASN A 64 2.50 2.02 13.48
C ASN A 64 2.58 3.15 14.51
N ASP A 65 1.45 3.78 14.86
CA ASP A 65 1.42 4.86 15.86
C ASP A 65 1.81 4.34 17.24
N TYR A 66 1.42 3.11 17.59
CA TYR A 66 1.87 2.46 18.82
C TYR A 66 3.40 2.28 18.85
N ALA A 67 4.01 1.85 17.75
CA ALA A 67 5.45 1.67 17.65
C ALA A 67 6.23 2.99 17.64
N ASP A 68 5.62 4.03 17.07
CA ASP A 68 6.20 5.37 16.89
C ASP A 68 5.88 6.34 18.06
N ARG A 69 5.13 5.90 19.08
CA ARG A 69 4.62 6.73 20.20
C ARG A 69 5.65 7.60 20.95
N ASN A 70 6.91 7.18 20.98
CA ASN A 70 7.99 7.93 21.65
C ASN A 70 8.70 8.91 20.69
N PHE A 71 8.44 8.80 19.39
CA PHE A 71 9.05 9.62 18.34
C PHE A 71 8.04 10.65 17.80
N ASP A 72 6.78 10.26 17.67
CA ASP A 72 5.71 11.11 17.14
C ASP A 72 5.60 12.48 17.85
N PRO A 73 5.77 12.61 19.18
CA PRO A 73 5.78 13.93 19.84
C PRO A 73 6.90 14.88 19.37
N HIS A 74 7.94 14.37 18.71
CA HIS A 74 9.11 15.12 18.26
C HIS A 74 9.07 15.46 16.76
N VAL A 75 8.01 15.11 16.04
CA VAL A 75 7.86 15.35 14.59
C VAL A 75 6.65 16.25 14.34
N GLU A 76 6.85 17.35 13.60
CA GLU A 76 5.86 18.43 13.47
C GLU A 76 4.51 17.94 12.94
N ARG A 77 4.53 17.00 12.00
CA ARG A 77 3.33 16.43 11.38
C ARG A 77 2.58 15.42 12.25
N THR A 78 3.25 14.82 13.23
CA THR A 78 2.72 13.66 13.98
C THR A 78 2.54 13.92 15.48
N LYS A 79 3.01 15.07 15.98
CA LYS A 79 2.85 15.50 17.37
C LYS A 79 1.40 15.53 17.88
N ASP A 80 0.44 15.79 16.99
CA ASP A 80 -0.99 15.89 17.33
C ASP A 80 -1.75 14.56 17.22
N ARG A 81 -1.05 13.45 16.96
CA ARG A 81 -1.70 12.13 16.85
C ARG A 81 -2.30 11.68 18.19
N PRO A 82 -3.40 10.90 18.18
CA PRO A 82 -4.09 10.51 19.41
C PRO A 82 -3.22 9.78 20.45
N LEU A 83 -2.27 8.95 20.00
CA LEU A 83 -1.32 8.28 20.90
C LEU A 83 -0.19 9.20 21.38
N ALA A 84 0.23 10.17 20.56
CA ALA A 84 1.27 11.13 20.89
C ALA A 84 0.79 12.15 21.95
N THR A 85 -0.47 12.57 21.85
CA THR A 85 -1.11 13.48 22.82
C THR A 85 -1.63 12.78 24.08
N GLY A 86 -1.62 11.44 24.10
CA GLY A 86 -2.11 10.64 25.22
C GLY A 86 -3.63 10.60 25.37
N VAL A 87 -4.40 11.14 24.41
CA VAL A 87 -5.87 11.11 24.44
C VAL A 87 -6.44 9.70 24.22
N VAL A 88 -5.67 8.83 23.56
CA VAL A 88 -5.91 7.38 23.49
C VAL A 88 -4.77 6.66 24.18
N SER A 89 -5.09 5.70 25.06
CA SER A 89 -4.08 4.91 25.76
C SER A 89 -3.47 3.81 24.86
N THR A 90 -2.26 3.39 25.20
CA THR A 90 -1.57 2.28 24.53
C THR A 90 -2.37 0.98 24.56
N LYS A 91 -3.07 0.69 25.66
CA LYS A 91 -3.93 -0.49 25.80
C LYS A 91 -5.12 -0.45 24.85
N GLU A 92 -5.76 0.71 24.71
CA GLU A 92 -6.88 0.89 23.77
C GLU A 92 -6.43 0.70 22.32
N ALA A 93 -5.29 1.27 21.96
CA ALA A 93 -4.72 1.09 20.62
C ALA A 93 -4.45 -0.39 20.30
N LEU A 94 -3.83 -1.14 21.23
CA LEU A 94 -3.56 -2.56 21.03
C LEU A 94 -4.85 -3.40 20.93
N LEU A 95 -5.86 -3.12 21.76
CA LEU A 95 -7.15 -3.80 21.68
C LEU A 95 -7.89 -3.48 20.37
N LEU A 96 -7.84 -2.23 19.91
CA LEU A 96 -8.41 -1.83 18.63
C LEU A 96 -7.73 -2.55 17.46
N ALA A 97 -6.40 -2.56 17.41
CA ALA A 97 -5.65 -3.25 16.37
C ALA A 97 -5.94 -4.77 16.37
N ALA A 98 -6.01 -5.39 17.55
CA ALA A 98 -6.36 -6.80 17.69
C ALA A 98 -7.79 -7.09 17.22
N GLY A 99 -8.76 -6.24 17.58
CA GLY A 99 -10.15 -6.37 17.13
C GLY A 99 -10.30 -6.24 15.61
N LEU A 100 -9.67 -5.23 15.01
CA LEU A 100 -9.66 -5.04 13.55
C LEU A 100 -9.02 -6.24 12.82
N SER A 101 -7.89 -6.74 13.33
CA SER A 101 -7.20 -7.90 12.77
C SER A 101 -8.04 -9.18 12.90
N PHE A 102 -8.74 -9.34 14.04
CA PHE A 102 -9.64 -10.46 14.26
C PHE A 102 -10.85 -10.42 13.31
N CYS A 103 -11.47 -9.25 13.13
CA CYS A 103 -12.53 -9.08 12.14
C CYS A 103 -12.05 -9.41 10.72
N ALA A 104 -10.86 -8.97 10.32
CA ALA A 104 -10.27 -9.31 9.03
C ALA A 104 -10.03 -10.83 8.89
N PHE A 105 -9.56 -11.48 9.96
CA PHE A 105 -9.38 -12.93 10.00
C PHE A 105 -10.71 -13.69 9.83
N LEU A 106 -11.79 -13.24 10.47
CA LEU A 106 -13.11 -13.85 10.31
C LEU A 106 -13.61 -13.82 8.86
N LEU A 107 -13.31 -12.76 8.10
CA LEU A 107 -13.72 -12.65 6.69
C LEU A 107 -13.10 -13.76 5.82
N ILE A 108 -11.84 -14.12 6.08
CA ILE A 108 -11.09 -15.07 5.27
C ILE A 108 -11.26 -16.53 5.71
N LEU A 109 -11.92 -16.81 6.84
CA LEU A 109 -12.15 -18.18 7.33
C LEU A 109 -12.98 -19.03 6.36
N SER A 110 -13.77 -18.38 5.50
CA SER A 110 -14.56 -19.04 4.45
C SER A 110 -13.74 -19.39 3.21
N LEU A 111 -12.50 -18.91 3.09
CA LEU A 111 -11.63 -19.15 1.95
C LEU A 111 -10.78 -20.41 2.14
N ASN A 112 -9.98 -20.75 1.13
CA ASN A 112 -9.13 -21.93 1.18
C ASN A 112 -7.97 -21.82 2.18
N ARG A 113 -7.42 -22.98 2.54
CA ARG A 113 -6.31 -23.12 3.49
C ARG A 113 -5.07 -22.32 3.09
N LEU A 114 -4.75 -22.24 1.79
CA LEU A 114 -3.59 -21.49 1.31
C LEU A 114 -3.72 -20.01 1.64
N THR A 115 -4.89 -19.43 1.42
CA THR A 115 -5.19 -18.02 1.75
C THR A 115 -5.06 -17.75 3.25
N ILE A 116 -5.55 -18.66 4.11
CA ILE A 116 -5.45 -18.55 5.58
C ILE A 116 -3.98 -18.63 6.04
N VAL A 117 -3.17 -19.52 5.45
CA VAL A 117 -1.74 -19.59 5.79
C VAL A 117 -1.02 -18.31 5.37
N LEU A 118 -1.30 -17.80 4.18
CA LEU A 118 -0.74 -16.54 3.69
C LEU A 118 -1.14 -15.35 4.57
N SER A 119 -2.35 -15.31 5.13
CA SER A 119 -2.75 -14.20 6.00
C SER A 119 -1.93 -14.11 7.28
N VAL A 120 -1.43 -15.24 7.80
CA VAL A 120 -0.52 -15.25 8.96
C VAL A 120 0.81 -14.59 8.59
N CYS A 121 1.35 -14.88 7.40
CA CYS A 121 2.53 -14.19 6.87
C CYS A 121 2.26 -12.69 6.67
N ALA A 122 1.11 -12.33 6.11
CA ALA A 122 0.71 -10.93 5.93
C ALA A 122 0.63 -10.17 7.26
N LEU A 123 0.04 -10.79 8.28
CA LEU A 123 -0.06 -10.23 9.63
C LEU A 123 1.32 -10.03 10.26
N PHE A 124 2.23 -11.01 10.11
CA PHE A 124 3.61 -10.88 10.58
C PHE A 124 4.33 -9.71 9.92
N LEU A 125 4.24 -9.58 8.59
CA LEU A 125 4.85 -8.47 7.85
C LEU A 125 4.27 -7.12 8.31
N ALA A 126 2.94 -7.01 8.39
CA ALA A 126 2.28 -5.77 8.82
C ALA A 126 2.67 -5.37 10.26
N ALA A 127 2.73 -6.33 11.18
CA ALA A 127 3.06 -6.07 12.59
C ALA A 127 4.53 -5.71 12.79
N SER A 128 5.43 -6.26 11.98
CA SER A 128 6.87 -6.04 12.14
C SER A 128 7.41 -4.85 11.34
N TYR A 129 6.70 -4.40 10.29
CA TYR A 129 7.09 -3.25 9.47
C TYR A 129 7.49 -2.00 10.28
N PRO A 130 6.74 -1.52 11.29
CA PRO A 130 7.07 -0.26 11.98
C PRO A 130 8.45 -0.27 12.62
N PHE A 131 8.95 -1.45 13.02
CA PHE A 131 10.26 -1.59 13.65
C PHE A 131 11.41 -1.55 12.64
N THR A 132 11.14 -1.77 11.35
CA THR A 132 12.17 -1.84 10.30
C THR A 132 12.90 -0.52 10.08
N LYS A 133 12.22 0.61 10.29
CA LYS A 133 12.74 1.98 10.15
C LYS A 133 14.01 2.24 10.98
N ARG A 134 14.24 1.43 12.02
CA ARG A 134 15.36 1.55 12.96
C ARG A 134 16.67 0.95 12.45
N PHE A 135 16.61 -0.01 11.53
CA PHE A 135 17.80 -0.75 11.10
C PHE A 135 17.89 -0.92 9.57
N PHE A 136 16.76 -1.10 8.88
CA PHE A 136 16.73 -1.16 7.42
C PHE A 136 17.02 0.21 6.81
N VAL A 137 17.88 0.22 5.79
CA VAL A 137 18.25 1.42 5.03
C VAL A 137 17.06 1.95 4.22
N ILE A 138 16.27 1.03 3.65
CA ILE A 138 15.09 1.34 2.83
C ILE A 138 13.88 0.60 3.43
N PRO A 139 13.30 1.07 4.56
CA PRO A 139 12.10 0.43 5.13
C PRO A 139 10.92 0.42 4.15
N GLN A 140 10.91 1.32 3.17
CA GLN A 140 9.97 1.34 2.05
C GLN A 140 9.97 0.04 1.25
N ALA A 141 11.10 -0.66 1.13
CA ALA A 141 11.14 -1.96 0.45
C ALA A 141 10.39 -3.03 1.26
N TYR A 142 10.54 -3.01 2.59
CA TYR A 142 9.78 -3.88 3.48
C TYR A 142 8.28 -3.56 3.44
N LEU A 143 7.94 -2.26 3.45
CA LEU A 143 6.58 -1.79 3.23
C LEU A 143 6.03 -2.31 1.91
N GLY A 144 6.84 -2.27 0.83
CA GLY A 144 6.48 -2.79 -0.49
C GLY A 144 6.12 -4.25 -0.46
N ILE A 145 6.84 -5.09 0.28
CA ILE A 145 6.49 -6.51 0.46
C ILE A 145 5.15 -6.64 1.20
N ALA A 146 4.97 -5.91 2.31
CA ALA A 146 3.73 -5.95 3.09
C ALA A 146 2.52 -5.46 2.27
N PHE A 147 2.67 -4.37 1.51
CA PHE A 147 1.64 -3.79 0.66
C PHE A 147 1.36 -4.60 -0.61
N SER A 148 2.27 -5.49 -0.99
CA SER A 148 2.08 -6.41 -2.11
C SER A 148 1.38 -7.71 -1.69
N PHE A 149 1.27 -7.99 -0.39
CA PHE A 149 0.86 -9.32 0.08
C PHE A 149 -0.61 -9.66 -0.19
N GLY A 150 -1.44 -8.66 -0.52
CA GLY A 150 -2.79 -8.88 -1.04
C GLY A 150 -2.79 -9.62 -2.39
N ILE A 151 -1.74 -9.50 -3.21
CA ILE A 151 -1.61 -10.18 -4.52
C ILE A 151 -1.57 -11.71 -4.37
N PRO A 152 -0.61 -12.33 -3.65
CA PRO A 152 -0.57 -13.79 -3.51
C PRO A 152 -1.80 -14.32 -2.78
N MET A 153 -2.36 -13.56 -1.83
CA MET A 153 -3.61 -13.95 -1.17
C MET A 153 -4.79 -13.94 -2.16
N ALA A 154 -4.89 -12.94 -3.05
CA ALA A 154 -5.93 -12.87 -4.06
C ALA A 154 -5.85 -14.04 -5.06
N PHE A 155 -4.66 -14.36 -5.55
CA PHE A 155 -4.45 -15.53 -6.42
C PHE A 155 -4.78 -16.83 -5.68
N ALA A 156 -4.27 -17.01 -4.46
CA ALA A 156 -4.60 -18.16 -3.64
C ALA A 156 -6.11 -18.29 -3.44
N ALA A 157 -6.84 -17.21 -3.18
CA ALA A 157 -8.27 -17.24 -2.96
C ALA A 157 -9.07 -17.68 -4.20
N GLN A 158 -8.66 -17.25 -5.40
CA GLN A 158 -9.36 -17.57 -6.65
C GLN A 158 -8.94 -18.93 -7.23
N THR A 159 -7.64 -19.22 -7.28
CA THR A 159 -7.11 -20.38 -8.02
C THR A 159 -6.51 -21.45 -7.12
N ASN A 160 -6.30 -21.17 -5.83
CA ASN A 160 -5.59 -22.03 -4.88
C ASN A 160 -4.16 -22.37 -5.33
N GLU A 161 -3.55 -21.51 -6.14
CA GLU A 161 -2.19 -21.64 -6.67
C GLU A 161 -1.41 -20.31 -6.57
N LEU A 162 -0.09 -20.39 -6.67
CA LEU A 162 0.82 -19.23 -6.70
C LEU A 162 1.71 -19.27 -7.95
N PRO A 163 1.14 -19.02 -9.14
CA PRO A 163 1.90 -19.02 -10.39
C PRO A 163 2.97 -17.91 -10.42
N ILE A 164 3.93 -18.01 -11.34
CA ILE A 164 5.07 -17.08 -11.42
C ILE A 164 4.66 -15.60 -11.53
N VAL A 165 3.51 -15.33 -12.18
CA VAL A 165 2.95 -13.98 -12.35
C VAL A 165 2.66 -13.30 -11.00
N VAL A 166 2.36 -14.06 -9.95
CA VAL A 166 2.16 -13.53 -8.59
C VAL A 166 3.43 -12.80 -8.11
N TRP A 167 4.58 -13.45 -8.26
CA TRP A 167 5.85 -12.91 -7.80
C TRP A 167 6.32 -11.73 -8.65
N LEU A 168 6.01 -11.74 -9.95
CA LEU A 168 6.24 -10.60 -10.83
C LEU A 168 5.38 -9.39 -10.43
N LEU A 169 4.08 -9.59 -10.21
CA LEU A 169 3.17 -8.54 -9.73
C LEU A 169 3.60 -8.00 -8.37
N MET A 170 3.99 -8.87 -7.43
CA MET A 170 4.52 -8.44 -6.13
C MET A 170 5.80 -7.61 -6.30
N THR A 171 6.70 -8.01 -7.19
CA THR A 171 7.94 -7.26 -7.46
C THR A 171 7.64 -5.92 -8.11
N ALA A 172 6.73 -5.88 -9.08
CA ALA A 172 6.27 -4.63 -9.70
C ALA A 172 5.70 -3.67 -8.64
N ASN A 173 4.76 -4.15 -7.82
CA ASN A 173 4.15 -3.36 -6.78
C ASN A 173 5.15 -2.92 -5.70
N LEU A 174 6.14 -3.75 -5.35
CA LEU A 174 7.23 -3.36 -4.46
C LEU A 174 7.96 -2.12 -5.00
N PHE A 175 8.36 -2.12 -6.27
CA PHE A 175 9.02 -0.95 -6.86
C PHE A 175 8.10 0.27 -6.91
N TRP A 176 6.81 0.08 -7.21
CA TRP A 176 5.85 1.19 -7.15
C TRP A 176 5.70 1.75 -5.73
N VAL A 177 5.64 0.89 -4.70
CA VAL A 177 5.60 1.30 -3.29
C VAL A 177 6.86 2.05 -2.89
N VAL A 178 8.03 1.54 -3.27
CA VAL A 178 9.29 2.25 -3.03
C VAL A 178 9.25 3.63 -3.70
N ALA A 179 8.71 3.75 -4.90
CA ALA A 179 8.64 5.02 -5.60
C ALA A 179 7.73 6.04 -4.86
N TYR A 180 6.45 5.72 -4.66
CA TYR A 180 5.51 6.67 -4.06
C TYR A 180 5.83 6.95 -2.58
N ASP A 181 6.33 5.96 -1.83
CA ASP A 181 6.64 6.14 -0.41
C ASP A 181 7.97 6.88 -0.23
N THR A 182 8.83 6.91 -1.26
CA THR A 182 9.96 7.84 -1.32
C THR A 182 9.49 9.27 -1.52
N GLU A 183 8.49 9.52 -2.38
CA GLU A 183 7.88 10.86 -2.51
C GLU A 183 7.31 11.33 -1.17
N TYR A 184 6.66 10.44 -0.43
CA TYR A 184 6.18 10.73 0.92
C TYR A 184 7.32 10.98 1.91
N ALA A 185 8.38 10.17 1.88
CA ALA A 185 9.55 10.34 2.75
C ALA A 185 10.36 11.62 2.44
N MET A 186 10.26 12.18 1.23
CA MET A 186 10.86 13.48 0.92
C MET A 186 10.24 14.62 1.74
N VAL A 187 8.97 14.48 2.16
CA VAL A 187 8.25 15.49 2.95
C VAL A 187 8.87 15.66 4.34
N ASP A 188 9.18 14.55 5.00
CA ASP A 188 9.66 14.53 6.39
C ASP A 188 11.19 14.39 6.51
N LYS A 189 11.92 14.41 5.38
CA LYS A 189 13.37 14.13 5.31
C LYS A 189 14.21 14.93 6.30
N ALA A 190 13.88 16.22 6.49
CA ALA A 190 14.62 17.10 7.40
C ALA A 190 14.42 16.73 8.87
N ASP A 191 13.23 16.26 9.25
CA ASP A 191 12.93 15.84 10.62
C ASP A 191 13.46 14.43 10.88
N ASP A 192 13.31 13.50 9.93
CA ASP A 192 13.84 12.14 10.02
C ASP A 192 15.36 12.12 10.27
N LEU A 193 16.11 13.04 9.64
CA LEU A 193 17.55 13.22 9.86
C LEU A 193 17.89 13.64 11.31
N LYS A 194 17.04 14.46 11.95
CA LYS A 194 17.28 14.92 13.34
C LYS A 194 17.10 13.80 14.35
N ILE A 195 16.15 12.89 14.09
CA ILE A 195 15.81 11.78 14.99
C ILE A 195 16.47 10.44 14.60
N GLY A 196 17.30 10.44 13.55
CA GLY A 196 18.09 9.28 13.13
C GLY A 196 17.27 8.14 12.51
N ILE A 197 16.08 8.42 11.97
CA ILE A 197 15.26 7.44 11.26
C ILE A 197 15.84 7.22 9.86
N LYS A 198 15.86 5.96 9.40
CA LYS A 198 16.29 5.62 8.05
C LYS A 198 15.10 5.65 7.10
N THR A 199 15.27 6.24 5.92
CA THR A 199 14.28 6.23 4.83
C THR A 199 14.98 6.10 3.47
N SER A 200 14.23 5.72 2.44
CA SER A 200 14.67 5.74 1.05
C SER A 200 15.13 7.15 0.63
N ALA A 201 14.40 8.20 1.02
CA ALA A 201 14.74 9.59 0.70
C ALA A 201 16.10 9.99 1.29
N ILE A 202 16.41 9.56 2.52
CA ILE A 202 17.73 9.75 3.14
C ILE A 202 18.79 8.90 2.41
N SER A 203 18.49 7.63 2.15
CA SER A 203 19.43 6.68 1.57
C SER A 203 19.83 6.99 0.13
N PHE A 204 18.88 7.46 -0.69
CA PHE A 204 19.15 7.95 -2.03
C PHE A 204 19.81 9.34 -2.02
N GLY A 205 19.69 10.09 -0.91
CA GLY A 205 20.35 11.38 -0.76
C GLY A 205 19.91 12.37 -1.84
N ARG A 206 20.86 12.81 -2.67
CA ARG A 206 20.60 13.70 -3.83
C ARG A 206 19.95 12.99 -5.03
N LEU A 207 20.01 11.66 -5.05
CA LEU A 207 19.47 10.82 -6.11
C LEU A 207 18.04 10.37 -5.81
N ASP A 208 17.41 10.89 -4.77
CA ASP A 208 16.04 10.55 -4.37
C ASP A 208 15.03 10.63 -5.52
N VAL A 209 15.01 11.73 -6.28
CA VAL A 209 14.17 11.86 -7.48
C VAL A 209 14.53 10.83 -8.55
N ALA A 210 15.82 10.64 -8.84
CA ALA A 210 16.26 9.67 -9.85
C ALA A 210 15.94 8.22 -9.45
N GLY A 211 16.07 7.89 -8.16
CA GLY A 211 15.72 6.60 -7.58
C GLY A 211 14.23 6.33 -7.64
N THR A 212 13.38 7.32 -7.32
CA THR A 212 11.92 7.25 -7.51
C THR A 212 11.57 6.96 -8.96
N MET A 213 12.16 7.69 -9.92
CA MET A 213 11.89 7.48 -11.34
C MET A 213 12.37 6.12 -11.84
N LEU A 214 13.54 5.65 -11.38
CA LEU A 214 14.05 4.32 -11.71
C LEU A 214 13.09 3.23 -11.19
N CYS A 215 12.57 3.37 -9.97
CA CYS A 215 11.59 2.45 -9.42
C CYS A 215 10.31 2.42 -10.26
N HIS A 216 9.80 3.57 -10.71
CA HIS A 216 8.65 3.63 -11.62
C HIS A 216 8.93 2.96 -12.98
N ILE A 217 10.13 3.15 -13.55
CA ILE A 217 10.52 2.51 -14.80
C ILE A 217 10.55 0.99 -14.64
N ILE A 218 11.14 0.49 -13.55
CA ILE A 218 11.17 -0.95 -13.25
C ILE A 218 9.74 -1.48 -13.05
N PHE A 219 8.90 -0.77 -12.30
CA PHE A 219 7.48 -1.10 -12.14
C PHE A 219 6.78 -1.26 -13.48
N LEU A 220 6.85 -0.26 -14.37
CA LEU A 220 6.21 -0.32 -15.69
C LEU A 220 6.79 -1.44 -16.56
N GLY A 221 8.11 -1.65 -16.53
CA GLY A 221 8.78 -2.72 -17.28
C GLY A 221 8.32 -4.12 -16.86
N ILE A 222 8.13 -4.34 -15.56
CA ILE A 222 7.58 -5.62 -15.05
C ILE A 222 6.10 -5.73 -15.41
N MET A 223 5.32 -4.65 -15.33
CA MET A 223 3.90 -4.66 -15.73
C MET A 223 3.72 -4.99 -17.21
N ILE A 224 4.59 -4.50 -18.10
CA ILE A 224 4.61 -4.92 -19.51
C ILE A 224 4.81 -6.43 -19.62
N SER A 225 5.77 -7.00 -18.88
CA SER A 225 5.99 -8.45 -18.85
C SER A 225 4.78 -9.22 -18.32
N VAL A 226 4.09 -8.70 -17.30
CA VAL A 226 2.84 -9.29 -16.78
C VAL A 226 1.76 -9.33 -17.86
N GLY A 227 1.57 -8.22 -18.59
CA GLY A 227 0.62 -8.16 -19.71
C GLY A 227 0.92 -9.18 -20.80
N GLN A 228 2.20 -9.41 -21.11
CA GLN A 228 2.61 -10.41 -22.09
C GLN A 228 2.34 -11.85 -21.63
N ILE A 229 2.63 -12.17 -20.36
CA ILE A 229 2.39 -13.50 -19.78
C ILE A 229 0.89 -13.80 -19.71
N GLN A 230 0.10 -12.81 -19.29
CA GLN A 230 -1.35 -12.90 -19.18
C GLN A 230 -2.08 -12.69 -20.52
N LYS A 231 -1.33 -12.45 -21.61
CA LYS A 231 -1.85 -12.20 -22.95
C LYS A 231 -2.88 -11.08 -23.04
N LEU A 232 -2.72 -10.04 -22.22
CA LEU A 232 -3.61 -8.88 -22.22
C LEU A 232 -3.51 -8.10 -23.54
N GLY A 233 -4.61 -7.48 -23.91
CA GLY A 233 -4.81 -6.74 -25.15
C GLY A 233 -4.28 -5.29 -25.11
N VAL A 234 -4.59 -4.57 -26.19
CA VAL A 234 -4.11 -3.18 -26.41
C VAL A 234 -4.57 -2.22 -25.33
N ILE A 235 -5.74 -2.45 -24.72
CA ILE A 235 -6.33 -1.54 -23.73
C ILE A 235 -5.49 -1.51 -22.46
N TYR A 236 -4.98 -2.68 -22.04
CA TYR A 236 -4.02 -2.76 -20.95
C TYR A 236 -2.76 -1.91 -21.20
N TYR A 237 -2.15 -2.02 -22.39
CA TYR A 237 -0.95 -1.25 -22.73
C TYR A 237 -1.20 0.25 -22.88
N VAL A 238 -2.38 0.65 -23.38
CA VAL A 238 -2.82 2.06 -23.36
C VAL A 238 -2.91 2.56 -21.91
N GLY A 239 -3.42 1.73 -21.00
CA GLY A 239 -3.41 2.01 -19.56
C GLY A 239 -2.02 2.21 -18.97
N LEU A 240 -1.04 1.38 -19.37
CA LEU A 240 0.36 1.57 -18.96
C LEU A 240 0.96 2.87 -19.52
N GLY A 241 0.60 3.24 -20.75
CA GLY A 241 0.96 4.54 -21.34
C GLY A 241 0.36 5.72 -20.58
N ALA A 242 -0.90 5.62 -20.16
CA ALA A 242 -1.55 6.63 -19.32
C ALA A 242 -0.89 6.72 -17.94
N ALA A 243 -0.57 5.58 -17.30
CA ALA A 243 0.17 5.52 -16.05
C ALA A 243 1.55 6.19 -16.16
N LEU A 244 2.28 5.98 -17.27
CA LEU A 244 3.53 6.70 -17.54
C LEU A 244 3.32 8.22 -17.60
N GLY A 245 2.25 8.69 -18.25
CA GLY A 245 1.89 10.12 -18.26
C GLY A 245 1.69 10.69 -16.86
N LEU A 246 0.98 9.96 -15.99
CA LEU A 246 0.77 10.33 -14.59
C LEU A 246 2.09 10.39 -13.79
N ILE A 247 2.99 9.43 -14.05
CA ILE A 247 4.33 9.37 -13.44
C ILE A 247 5.21 10.55 -13.92
N MET A 248 5.12 10.95 -15.19
CA MET A 248 5.84 12.12 -15.69
C MET A 248 5.32 13.42 -15.07
N TYR A 249 4.03 13.50 -14.76
CA TYR A 249 3.48 14.61 -13.98
C TYR A 249 4.01 14.59 -12.52
N GLN A 250 4.10 13.43 -11.88
CA GLN A 250 4.69 13.29 -10.55
C GLN A 250 6.16 13.72 -10.53
N TYR A 251 6.95 13.35 -11.54
CA TYR A 251 8.32 13.82 -11.73
C TYR A 251 8.41 15.36 -11.68
N HIS A 252 7.54 16.04 -12.42
CA HIS A 252 7.49 17.50 -12.43
C HIS A 252 7.16 18.08 -11.04
N LEU A 253 6.34 17.42 -10.23
CA LEU A 253 6.04 17.86 -8.87
C LEU A 253 7.26 17.71 -7.94
N ILE A 254 7.99 16.60 -8.03
CA ILE A 254 9.03 16.24 -7.06
C ILE A 254 10.43 16.78 -7.40
N HIS A 255 10.67 17.27 -8.63
CA HIS A 255 12.01 17.65 -9.07
C HIS A 255 12.70 18.70 -8.18
N ASP A 256 11.93 19.65 -7.65
CA ASP A 256 12.40 20.71 -6.73
C ASP A 256 12.42 20.26 -5.25
N ARG A 257 11.89 19.08 -4.93
CA ARG A 257 11.79 18.52 -3.56
C ARG A 257 11.03 19.42 -2.57
N MET A 258 10.07 20.20 -3.06
CA MET A 258 9.20 20.99 -2.20
C MET A 258 8.22 20.06 -1.44
N PRO A 259 8.18 20.07 -0.09
CA PRO A 259 7.40 19.11 0.70
C PRO A 259 5.93 19.01 0.29
N GLU A 260 5.25 20.14 0.05
CA GLU A 260 3.85 20.16 -0.37
C GLU A 260 3.63 19.48 -1.74
N ARG A 261 4.56 19.69 -2.68
CA ARG A 261 4.49 19.09 -4.03
C ARG A 261 4.82 17.60 -3.98
N CYS A 262 5.78 17.19 -3.16
CA CYS A 262 6.08 15.78 -2.89
C CYS A 262 4.88 15.05 -2.26
N PHE A 263 4.21 15.68 -1.28
CA PHE A 263 3.01 15.11 -0.71
C PHE A 263 1.88 15.01 -1.74
N LYS A 264 1.72 16.02 -2.61
CA LYS A 264 0.77 15.97 -3.72
C LYS A 264 1.07 14.82 -4.69
N ALA A 265 2.34 14.57 -5.02
CA ALA A 265 2.76 13.45 -5.87
C ALA A 265 2.41 12.10 -5.25
N PHE A 266 2.68 11.93 -3.95
CA PHE A 266 2.31 10.75 -3.18
C PHE A 266 0.79 10.49 -3.21
N LEU A 267 -0.02 11.52 -2.95
CA LEU A 267 -1.49 11.38 -3.04
C LEU A 267 -1.95 11.05 -4.46
N HIS A 268 -1.31 11.65 -5.46
CA HIS A 268 -1.62 11.45 -6.87
C HIS A 268 -1.35 10.01 -7.34
N ASN A 269 -0.47 9.26 -6.67
CA ASN A 269 -0.22 7.86 -7.00
C ASN A 269 -1.47 6.99 -6.96
N ASN A 270 -2.53 7.39 -6.24
CA ASN A 270 -3.85 6.76 -6.37
C ASN A 270 -4.29 6.56 -7.84
N TRP A 271 -4.07 7.57 -8.68
CA TRP A 271 -4.48 7.54 -10.09
C TRP A 271 -3.66 6.58 -10.93
N VAL A 272 -2.37 6.39 -10.61
CA VAL A 272 -1.53 5.37 -11.27
C VAL A 272 -2.17 4.01 -11.05
N GLY A 273 -2.50 3.67 -9.80
CA GLY A 273 -3.03 2.36 -9.51
C GLY A 273 -4.47 2.13 -9.98
N ALA A 274 -5.31 3.17 -9.89
CA ALA A 274 -6.65 3.14 -10.44
C ALA A 274 -6.65 2.96 -11.96
N THR A 275 -5.78 3.67 -12.69
CA THR A 275 -5.69 3.59 -14.16
C THR A 275 -5.29 2.19 -14.60
N VAL A 276 -4.27 1.60 -13.97
CA VAL A 276 -3.85 0.23 -14.26
C VAL A 276 -4.99 -0.76 -14.00
N PHE A 277 -5.69 -0.62 -12.87
CA PHE A 277 -6.82 -1.50 -12.55
C PHE A 277 -7.96 -1.38 -13.55
N ILE A 278 -8.39 -0.15 -13.87
CA ILE A 278 -9.49 0.10 -14.81
C ILE A 278 -9.16 -0.51 -16.18
N CYS A 279 -7.93 -0.34 -16.66
CA CYS A 279 -7.53 -0.91 -17.95
C CYS A 279 -7.43 -2.44 -17.92
N ILE A 280 -7.03 -3.08 -16.81
CA ILE A 280 -7.14 -4.53 -16.65
C ILE A 280 -8.60 -4.98 -16.78
N VAL A 281 -9.53 -4.31 -16.09
CA VAL A 281 -10.96 -4.65 -16.12
C VAL A 281 -11.55 -4.47 -17.52
N LEU A 282 -11.27 -3.34 -18.17
CA LEU A 282 -11.79 -3.02 -19.50
C LEU A 282 -11.26 -3.98 -20.58
N ASP A 283 -9.99 -4.39 -20.48
CA ASP A 283 -9.37 -5.32 -21.42
C ASP A 283 -10.10 -6.68 -21.39
N TYR A 284 -10.30 -7.25 -20.19
CA TYR A 284 -11.07 -8.49 -20.04
C TYR A 284 -12.55 -8.35 -20.47
N LEU A 285 -13.21 -7.22 -20.17
CA LEU A 285 -14.59 -7.00 -20.58
C LEU A 285 -14.75 -7.00 -22.11
N ILE A 286 -13.78 -6.43 -22.82
CA ILE A 286 -13.81 -6.34 -24.27
C ILE A 286 -13.43 -7.67 -24.92
N GLU A 287 -12.43 -8.38 -24.40
CA GLU A 287 -12.11 -9.74 -24.88
C GLU A 287 -13.27 -10.72 -24.67
N THR A 288 -14.02 -10.64 -23.57
CA THR A 288 -15.17 -11.52 -23.32
C THR A 288 -16.35 -11.27 -24.26
N THR A 289 -16.37 -10.13 -24.96
CA THR A 289 -17.47 -9.71 -25.85
C THR A 289 -17.26 -10.16 -27.31
N PHE A 290 -16.07 -10.69 -27.67
CA PHE A 290 -15.72 -11.14 -29.01
C PHE A 290 -15.33 -12.63 -29.05
#